data_AF-A0A7X6UQL9-F1
#
_entry.id   AF-A0A7X6UQL9-F1
#
_cell.length_a   1.000
_cell.length_b   1.000
_cell.length_c   1.000
_cell.angle_alpha   90.00
_cell.angle_beta   90.00
_cell.angle_gamma   90.00
#
_symmetry.space_group_name_H-M   'P 1'
#
loop_
_entity.id
_entity.type
_entity.pdbx_description
1 polymer ?
#
loop_
_entity_poly.entity_id
_entity_poly.type
_entity_poly.pdbx_seq_one_letter_code
_entity_poly.pdbx_strand_id
1 'polypeptide(L)'
;MSSKIHRGQVYFTDLGQRIGSEQSGMRPVIVVQNDTGNRHSSTVIVVPITSQIKKEEMPTHIKLNNDFGLDEVSMALCEQIDTIDKQRLFSYIGLVSMSDLQRIDHALEVSLGLTRDLNLQHVEVHKPICHKHAEQKDSEDEMILCLCPTCASQFYNSPDHIIRRVNPLQTDKEDCTYCDVRKGYDYKIITKKKRLGDDSV
;
A
#
# COMPACT_ATOMS: atom_id res chain seq x y z
N MET A 1 -4.03 27.77 -22.70
CA MET A 1 -4.45 26.39 -23.02
C MET A 1 -4.32 25.58 -21.74
N SER A 2 -5.41 25.08 -21.17
CA SER A 2 -5.33 24.24 -19.96
C SER A 2 -4.81 22.87 -20.38
N SER A 3 -3.58 22.55 -19.99
CA SER A 3 -3.03 21.20 -20.12
C SER A 3 -3.99 20.21 -19.45
N LYS A 4 -4.25 19.07 -20.10
CA LYS A 4 -5.15 18.05 -19.52
C LYS A 4 -4.57 17.59 -18.18
N ILE A 5 -5.41 17.65 -17.15
CA ILE A 5 -5.09 17.18 -15.82
C ILE A 5 -5.28 15.66 -15.80
N HIS A 6 -4.28 14.97 -15.28
CA HIS A 6 -4.23 13.52 -15.19
C HIS A 6 -3.90 13.08 -13.77
N ARG A 7 -4.37 11.88 -13.43
CA ARG A 7 -4.07 11.21 -12.18
C ARG A 7 -2.57 11.00 -12.02
N GLY A 8 -2.06 11.17 -10.80
CA GLY A 8 -0.64 11.07 -10.45
C GLY A 8 0.16 12.34 -10.72
N GLN A 9 -0.42 13.35 -11.39
CA GLN A 9 0.26 14.63 -11.58
C GLN A 9 0.32 15.42 -10.28
N VAL A 10 1.43 16.13 -10.10
CA VAL A 10 1.72 16.96 -8.94
C VAL A 10 1.63 18.43 -9.34
N TYR A 11 0.91 19.20 -8.54
CA TYR A 11 0.72 20.63 -8.75
C TYR A 11 0.93 21.41 -7.46
N PHE A 12 1.36 22.65 -7.57
CA PHE A 12 1.32 23.60 -6.47
C PHE A 12 -0.07 24.26 -6.40
N THR A 13 -0.65 24.34 -5.20
CA THR A 13 -1.96 24.97 -4.96
C THR A 13 -1.95 25.70 -3.63
N ASP A 14 -2.83 26.69 -3.50
CA ASP A 14 -3.24 27.19 -2.18
C ASP A 14 -4.35 26.28 -1.68
N LEU A 15 -4.25 25.72 -0.47
CA LEU A 15 -5.36 25.02 0.19
C LEU A 15 -6.22 25.94 1.06
N GLY A 16 -5.84 27.21 1.19
CA GLY A 16 -6.56 28.25 1.92
C GLY A 16 -6.32 28.16 3.42
N GLN A 17 -7.06 28.97 4.17
CA GLN A 17 -7.12 28.94 5.63
C GLN A 17 -8.13 27.88 6.08
N ARG A 18 -7.74 27.03 7.03
CA ARG A 18 -8.58 25.92 7.51
C ARG A 18 -8.60 25.83 9.02
N ILE A 19 -9.54 25.04 9.56
CA ILE A 19 -9.77 24.91 10.99
C ILE A 19 -9.03 23.68 11.52
N GLY A 20 -8.39 23.81 12.69
CA GLY A 20 -7.78 22.68 13.38
C GLY A 20 -6.58 22.08 12.63
N SER A 21 -6.64 20.77 12.34
CA SER A 21 -5.53 20.00 11.74
C SER A 21 -5.67 19.78 10.23
N GLU A 22 -6.64 20.43 9.60
CA GLU A 22 -6.82 20.39 8.15
C GLU A 22 -5.60 21.00 7.43
N GLN A 23 -5.17 20.37 6.33
CA GLN A 23 -4.04 20.88 5.56
C GLN A 23 -4.37 22.21 4.88
N SER A 24 -3.54 23.21 5.16
CA SER A 24 -3.73 24.60 4.72
C SER A 24 -2.47 25.17 4.07
N GLY A 25 -2.64 26.36 3.49
CA GLY A 25 -1.58 27.16 2.87
C GLY A 25 -1.13 26.65 1.50
N MET A 26 -0.07 27.29 0.99
CA MET A 26 0.56 26.96 -0.29
C MET A 26 1.38 25.69 -0.18
N ARG A 27 1.02 24.65 -0.94
CA ARG A 27 1.75 23.38 -0.94
C ARG A 27 1.56 22.57 -2.21
N PRO A 28 2.46 21.61 -2.48
CA PRO A 28 2.25 20.61 -3.52
C PRO A 28 1.09 19.67 -3.16
N VAL A 29 0.37 19.23 -4.19
CA VAL A 29 -0.71 18.24 -4.09
C VAL A 29 -0.63 17.25 -5.26
N ILE A 30 -1.05 16.01 -5.02
CA ILE A 30 -1.11 14.95 -6.03
C ILE A 30 -2.56 14.78 -6.47
N VAL A 31 -2.82 14.81 -7.77
CA VAL A 31 -4.15 14.51 -8.32
C VAL A 31 -4.43 13.02 -8.21
N VAL A 32 -5.46 12.63 -7.47
CA VAL A 32 -5.84 11.21 -7.26
C VAL A 32 -7.17 10.83 -7.90
N GLN A 33 -7.95 11.81 -8.35
CA GLN A 33 -9.18 11.58 -9.11
C GLN A 33 -8.89 10.86 -10.45
N ASN A 34 -9.83 10.03 -10.90
CA ASN A 34 -9.76 9.36 -12.20
C ASN A 34 -9.80 10.35 -13.37
N ASP A 35 -9.19 9.97 -14.50
CA ASP A 35 -9.02 10.86 -15.66
C ASP A 35 -10.32 11.24 -16.37
N THR A 36 -11.36 10.41 -16.28
CA THR A 36 -12.69 10.75 -16.78
C THR A 36 -13.26 11.93 -15.98
N GLY A 37 -13.16 11.87 -14.65
CA GLY A 37 -13.51 12.98 -13.75
C GLY A 37 -12.65 14.21 -14.01
N ASN A 38 -11.33 14.04 -14.13
CA ASN A 38 -10.41 15.14 -14.44
C ASN A 38 -10.69 15.79 -15.78
N ARG A 39 -11.26 15.08 -16.74
CA ARG A 39 -11.64 15.63 -18.05
C ARG A 39 -12.92 16.45 -17.99
N HIS A 40 -13.93 15.97 -17.28
CA HIS A 40 -15.30 16.49 -17.39
C HIS A 40 -15.75 17.36 -16.21
N SER A 41 -15.20 17.16 -15.01
CA SER A 41 -15.55 17.97 -13.83
C SER A 41 -14.85 19.33 -13.83
N SER A 42 -15.40 20.34 -13.15
CA SER A 42 -14.67 21.58 -12.83
C SER A 42 -13.71 21.42 -11.64
N THR A 43 -13.88 20.36 -10.86
CA THR A 43 -13.08 20.04 -9.68
C THR A 43 -12.20 18.81 -9.87
N VAL A 44 -11.20 18.69 -9.01
CA VAL A 44 -10.30 17.54 -8.90
C VAL A 44 -10.14 17.12 -7.44
N ILE A 45 -9.94 15.83 -7.21
CA ILE A 45 -9.61 15.28 -5.89
C ILE A 45 -8.10 15.16 -5.79
N VAL A 46 -7.55 15.66 -4.70
CA VAL A 46 -6.11 15.76 -4.47
C VAL A 46 -5.69 15.25 -3.09
N VAL A 47 -4.45 14.80 -2.99
CA VAL A 47 -3.76 14.46 -1.73
C VAL A 47 -2.69 15.52 -1.45
N PRO A 48 -2.72 16.19 -0.28
CA PRO A 48 -1.68 17.13 0.11
C PRO A 48 -0.32 16.48 0.37
N ILE A 49 0.74 17.20 -0.01
CA ILE A 49 2.12 16.87 0.31
C ILE A 49 2.64 17.82 1.40
N THR A 50 3.45 17.29 2.31
CA THR A 50 4.20 18.04 3.31
C THR A 50 5.68 17.66 3.27
N SER A 51 6.57 18.62 3.50
CA SER A 51 8.00 18.33 3.74
C SER A 51 8.27 17.86 5.18
N GLN A 52 7.30 18.02 6.08
CA GLN A 52 7.43 17.54 7.45
C GLN A 52 7.20 16.02 7.50
N ILE A 53 8.30 15.29 7.54
CA ILE A 53 8.29 13.84 7.70
C ILE A 53 7.98 13.50 9.17
N LYS A 54 6.76 13.08 9.46
CA LYS A 54 6.28 12.72 10.80
C LYS A 54 5.40 11.49 10.76
N LYS A 55 5.41 10.71 11.85
CA LYS A 55 4.58 9.50 12.01
C LYS A 55 4.67 8.58 10.79
N GLU A 56 5.90 8.23 10.37
CA GLU A 56 6.13 7.35 9.21
C GLU A 56 5.43 5.97 9.37
N GLU A 57 5.05 5.60 10.59
CA GLU A 57 4.31 4.38 10.93
C GLU A 57 2.79 4.47 10.65
N MET A 58 2.27 5.62 10.20
CA MET A 58 0.86 5.70 9.81
C MET A 58 0.65 5.09 8.42
N PRO A 59 -0.30 4.16 8.23
CA PRO A 59 -0.51 3.50 6.95
C PRO A 59 -1.04 4.45 5.86
N THR A 60 -1.53 5.63 6.23
CA THR A 60 -2.00 6.68 5.32
C THR A 60 -0.90 7.66 4.90
N HIS A 61 0.31 7.55 5.48
CA HIS A 61 1.44 8.42 5.21
C HIS A 61 2.40 7.77 4.21
N ILE A 62 2.53 8.35 3.02
CA ILE A 62 3.41 7.82 1.98
C ILE A 62 4.62 8.73 1.83
N LYS A 63 5.81 8.22 2.19
CA LYS A 63 7.08 8.89 1.92
C LYS A 63 7.37 8.91 0.43
N LEU A 64 7.70 10.10 -0.06
CA LEU A 64 8.01 10.42 -1.45
C LEU A 64 9.46 10.92 -1.54
N ASN A 65 10.22 10.31 -2.45
CA ASN A 65 11.55 10.80 -2.78
C ASN A 65 11.45 12.06 -3.68
N ASN A 66 12.58 12.71 -3.94
CA ASN A 66 12.65 13.92 -4.77
C ASN A 66 12.71 13.64 -6.29
N ASP A 67 12.19 12.49 -6.73
CA ASP A 67 12.42 11.96 -8.08
C ASP A 67 11.55 12.61 -9.19
N PHE A 68 10.54 13.43 -8.82
CA PHE A 68 9.54 13.98 -9.75
C PHE A 68 9.33 15.50 -9.59
N GLY A 69 10.39 16.22 -9.22
CA GLY A 69 10.40 17.69 -9.20
C GLY A 69 10.07 18.32 -7.85
N LEU A 70 9.98 17.53 -6.78
CA LEU A 70 9.96 18.06 -5.42
C LEU A 70 11.38 18.45 -4.99
N ASP A 71 11.51 19.60 -4.32
CA ASP A 71 12.82 20.12 -3.88
C ASP A 71 13.47 19.26 -2.79
N GLU A 72 12.65 18.55 -2.01
CA GLU A 72 13.09 17.74 -0.87
C GLU A 72 12.24 16.47 -0.69
N VAL A 73 12.77 15.53 0.08
CA VAL A 73 12.02 14.34 0.52
C VAL A 73 10.76 14.78 1.24
N SER A 74 9.63 14.27 0.80
CA SER A 74 8.32 14.74 1.23
C SER A 74 7.41 13.56 1.62
N MET A 75 6.21 13.88 2.09
CA MET A 75 5.22 12.90 2.52
C MET A 75 3.83 13.28 2.01
N ALA A 76 3.14 12.35 1.35
CA ALA A 76 1.73 12.46 1.01
C ALA A 76 0.87 12.00 2.20
N LEU A 77 -0.15 12.82 2.54
CA LEU A 77 -1.05 12.60 3.67
C LEU A 77 -2.42 12.15 3.15
N CYS A 78 -2.61 10.84 2.98
CA CYS A 78 -3.79 10.29 2.30
C CYS A 78 -5.08 10.43 3.14
N GLU A 79 -4.99 10.68 4.44
CA GLU A 79 -6.12 11.01 5.30
C GLU A 79 -6.57 12.48 5.19
N GLN A 80 -5.79 13.32 4.52
CA GLN A 80 -6.07 14.75 4.31
C GLN A 80 -6.54 15.05 2.89
N ILE A 81 -7.19 14.08 2.23
CA ILE A 81 -7.72 14.25 0.87
C ILE A 81 -8.67 15.44 0.78
N ASP A 82 -8.66 16.11 -0.35
CA ASP A 82 -9.48 17.30 -0.56
C ASP A 82 -9.99 17.38 -1.99
N THR A 83 -11.12 18.06 -2.18
CA THR A 83 -11.66 18.38 -3.51
C THR A 83 -11.49 19.87 -3.76
N ILE A 84 -10.78 20.21 -4.82
CA ILE A 84 -10.48 21.61 -5.17
C ILE A 84 -10.95 21.94 -6.58
N ASP A 85 -11.29 23.21 -6.81
CA ASP A 85 -11.51 23.71 -8.16
C ASP A 85 -10.20 23.70 -8.96
N LYS A 86 -10.26 23.32 -10.23
CA LYS A 86 -9.09 23.28 -11.13
C LYS A 86 -8.38 24.63 -11.25
N GLN A 87 -9.07 25.74 -11.02
CA GLN A 87 -8.47 27.08 -11.01
C GLN A 87 -7.45 27.28 -9.88
N ARG A 88 -7.49 26.43 -8.83
CA ARG A 88 -6.51 26.46 -7.73
C ARG A 88 -5.21 25.73 -8.06
N LEU A 89 -5.19 24.92 -9.12
CA LEU A 89 -3.96 24.30 -9.62
C LEU A 89 -3.13 25.35 -10.36
N PHE A 90 -2.02 25.76 -9.76
CA PHE A 90 -1.17 26.82 -10.32
C PHE A 90 -0.06 26.24 -11.20
N SER A 91 1.00 25.74 -10.56
CA SER A 91 2.21 25.29 -11.25
C SER A 91 2.26 23.77 -11.28
N TYR A 92 2.41 23.19 -12.47
CA TYR A 92 2.75 21.78 -12.61
C TYR A 92 4.18 21.52 -12.10
N ILE A 93 4.35 20.49 -11.29
CA ILE A 93 5.64 20.11 -10.70
C ILE A 93 6.19 18.86 -11.41
N GLY A 94 5.35 17.83 -11.55
CA GLY A 94 5.80 16.56 -12.12
C GLY A 94 4.75 15.46 -12.07
N LEU A 95 5.18 14.23 -12.29
CA LEU A 95 4.35 13.03 -12.29
C LEU A 95 4.93 12.01 -11.31
N VAL A 96 4.10 11.55 -10.38
CA VAL A 96 4.50 10.54 -9.40
C VAL A 96 4.79 9.21 -10.09
N SER A 97 5.76 8.45 -9.54
CA SER A 97 6.09 7.12 -10.03
C SER A 97 4.89 6.16 -9.91
N MET A 98 4.81 5.15 -10.78
CA MET A 98 3.72 4.17 -10.70
C MET A 98 3.71 3.39 -9.37
N SER A 99 4.90 3.11 -8.82
CA SER A 99 5.04 2.44 -7.52
C SER A 99 4.51 3.30 -6.38
N ASP A 100 4.80 4.60 -6.37
CA ASP A 100 4.28 5.48 -5.33
C ASP A 100 2.78 5.74 -5.51
N LEU A 101 2.30 5.83 -6.75
CA LEU A 101 0.87 5.96 -7.02
C LEU A 101 0.10 4.73 -6.52
N GLN A 102 0.62 3.51 -6.68
CA GLN A 102 0.03 2.30 -6.11
C GLN A 102 0.02 2.31 -4.57
N ARG A 103 1.10 2.79 -3.94
CA ARG A 103 1.15 2.96 -2.48
C ARG A 103 0.12 3.98 -1.99
N ILE A 104 -0.07 5.07 -2.74
CA ILE A 104 -1.10 6.08 -2.48
C ILE A 104 -2.50 5.46 -2.63
N ASP A 105 -2.74 4.64 -3.65
CA ASP A 105 -4.03 3.96 -3.85
C ASP A 105 -4.38 3.09 -2.65
N HIS A 106 -3.44 2.28 -2.19
CA HIS A 106 -3.63 1.47 -0.99
C HIS A 106 -3.84 2.31 0.28
N ALA A 107 -3.07 3.38 0.46
CA ALA A 107 -3.22 4.29 1.59
C ALA A 107 -4.59 5.00 1.59
N LEU A 108 -5.12 5.35 0.41
CA LEU A 108 -6.46 5.89 0.25
C LEU A 108 -7.54 4.85 0.57
N GLU A 109 -7.37 3.61 0.12
CA GLU A 109 -8.27 2.50 0.48
C GLU A 109 -8.34 2.30 2.00
N VAL A 110 -7.18 2.30 2.67
CA VAL A 110 -7.09 2.21 4.13
C VAL A 110 -7.76 3.42 4.78
N SER A 111 -7.43 4.63 4.34
CA SER A 111 -7.99 5.87 4.92
C SER A 111 -9.51 5.96 4.78
N LEU A 112 -10.08 5.43 3.70
CA LEU A 112 -11.51 5.49 3.41
C LEU A 112 -12.26 4.21 3.85
N GLY A 113 -11.56 3.23 4.43
CA GLY A 113 -12.15 1.95 4.82
C GLY A 113 -12.70 1.15 3.63
N LEU A 114 -12.11 1.28 2.45
CA LEU A 114 -12.53 0.59 1.23
C LEU A 114 -11.88 -0.80 1.08
N THR A 115 -10.91 -1.12 1.93
CA THR A 115 -10.30 -2.45 2.00
C THR A 115 -11.38 -3.46 2.41
N ARG A 116 -11.72 -4.39 1.51
CA ARG A 116 -12.81 -5.36 1.71
C ARG A 116 -12.51 -6.45 2.75
N ASP A 117 -11.30 -6.47 3.28
CA ASP A 117 -10.87 -7.40 4.32
C ASP A 117 -10.81 -6.71 5.70
N LEU A 118 -11.84 -6.98 6.52
CA LEU A 118 -11.95 -6.51 7.93
C LEU A 118 -10.85 -7.05 8.87
N ASN A 119 -9.90 -7.83 8.36
CA ASN A 119 -8.83 -8.46 9.15
C ASN A 119 -7.48 -7.71 9.10
N LEU A 120 -7.40 -6.56 8.42
CA LEU A 120 -6.16 -5.79 8.23
C LEU A 120 -6.03 -4.56 9.15
N GLN A 121 -6.70 -4.52 10.31
CA GLN A 121 -6.50 -3.43 11.27
C GLN A 121 -5.11 -3.41 11.93
N HIS A 122 -4.23 -4.37 11.60
CA HIS A 122 -2.80 -4.34 11.92
C HIS A 122 -1.98 -4.39 10.63
N VAL A 123 -1.96 -3.30 9.86
CA VAL A 123 -0.90 -3.09 8.87
C VAL A 123 0.35 -2.66 9.64
N GLU A 124 1.21 -3.62 9.98
CA GLU A 124 2.58 -3.29 10.37
C GLU A 124 3.24 -2.62 9.16
N VAL A 125 3.77 -1.41 9.38
CA VAL A 125 4.44 -0.62 8.35
C VAL A 125 5.71 -1.33 7.91
N HIS A 126 5.60 -2.14 6.87
CA HIS A 126 6.75 -2.66 6.17
C HIS A 126 7.41 -1.50 5.41
N LYS A 127 8.55 -1.06 5.96
CA LYS A 127 9.53 -0.14 5.38
C LYS A 127 9.76 -0.46 3.88
N PRO A 128 9.92 0.53 2.99
CA PRO A 128 10.12 0.27 1.57
C PRO A 128 11.35 -0.61 1.36
N ILE A 129 11.18 -1.69 0.62
CA ILE A 129 12.24 -2.62 0.21
C ILE A 129 13.09 -1.87 -0.82
N CYS A 130 14.29 -1.41 -0.43
CA CYS A 130 15.29 -0.94 -1.36
C CYS A 130 16.12 -2.14 -1.85
N HIS A 131 16.20 -2.30 -3.17
CA HIS A 131 17.00 -3.32 -3.83
C HIS A 131 18.50 -3.05 -3.66
N LYS A 132 19.12 -3.52 -2.56
CA LYS A 132 20.57 -3.78 -2.53
C LYS A 132 20.86 -4.96 -1.58
N HIS A 133 21.15 -6.10 -2.21
CA HIS A 133 21.81 -7.28 -1.66
C HIS A 133 21.12 -8.04 -0.52
N ALA A 134 20.99 -9.35 -0.78
CA ALA A 134 20.49 -10.36 0.11
C ALA A 134 21.29 -10.38 1.42
N GLU A 135 20.60 -10.21 2.55
CA GLU A 135 21.02 -10.79 3.82
C GLU A 135 19.79 -11.35 4.52
N GLN A 136 19.90 -12.65 4.82
CA GLN A 136 18.89 -13.52 5.37
C GLN A 136 18.29 -12.95 6.65
N LYS A 137 16.96 -12.94 6.73
CA LYS A 137 16.27 -13.06 8.00
C LYS A 137 15.46 -14.34 7.94
N ASP A 138 16.17 -15.46 8.08
CA ASP A 138 15.57 -16.76 8.35
C ASP A 138 14.81 -16.64 9.68
N SER A 139 13.53 -16.28 9.60
CA SER A 139 12.58 -16.66 10.63
C SER A 139 12.37 -18.16 10.46
N GLU A 140 13.00 -18.97 11.31
CA GLU A 140 12.92 -20.45 11.32
C GLU A 140 11.47 -21.00 11.39
N ASP A 141 10.47 -20.14 11.51
CA ASP A 141 9.05 -20.48 11.64
C ASP A 141 8.23 -20.33 10.35
N GLU A 142 8.83 -19.98 9.20
CA GLU A 142 8.08 -19.78 7.94
C GLU A 142 8.70 -20.55 6.76
N MET A 143 7.89 -21.37 6.08
CA MET A 143 8.27 -22.16 4.90
C MET A 143 7.26 -21.97 3.77
N ILE A 144 7.71 -22.02 2.50
CA ILE A 144 6.83 -22.01 1.32
C ILE A 144 6.81 -23.40 0.69
N LEU A 145 5.61 -23.92 0.39
CA LEU A 145 5.40 -25.21 -0.26
C LEU A 145 4.35 -25.08 -1.38
N CYS A 146 4.56 -25.77 -2.51
CA CYS A 146 3.55 -25.86 -3.55
C CYS A 146 2.60 -27.03 -3.21
N LEU A 147 1.35 -26.74 -2.86
CA LEU A 147 0.39 -27.77 -2.42
C LEU A 147 -0.87 -27.76 -3.29
N CYS A 148 -1.38 -28.95 -3.62
CA CYS A 148 -2.71 -29.06 -4.20
C CYS A 148 -3.79 -28.84 -3.12
N PRO A 149 -5.03 -28.46 -3.49
CA PRO A 149 -6.10 -28.21 -2.53
C PRO A 149 -6.36 -29.36 -1.55
N THR A 150 -6.18 -30.61 -1.98
CA THR A 150 -6.35 -31.79 -1.13
C THR A 150 -5.21 -31.96 -0.14
N CYS A 151 -3.95 -31.80 -0.54
CA CYS A 151 -2.82 -31.87 0.39
C CYS A 151 -2.82 -30.68 1.35
N ALA A 152 -3.19 -29.49 0.87
CA ALA A 152 -3.35 -28.30 1.71
C ALA A 152 -4.40 -28.50 2.82
N SER A 153 -5.47 -29.28 2.58
CA SER A 153 -6.50 -29.62 3.58
C SER A 153 -5.93 -30.20 4.89
N GLN A 154 -4.83 -30.94 4.82
CA GLN A 154 -4.20 -31.54 5.99
C GLN A 154 -3.57 -30.49 6.92
N PHE A 155 -3.05 -29.40 6.34
CA PHE A 155 -2.46 -28.29 7.10
C PHE A 155 -3.52 -27.40 7.73
N TYR A 156 -4.69 -27.22 7.09
CA TYR A 156 -5.81 -26.48 7.68
C TYR A 156 -6.36 -27.13 8.95
N ASN A 157 -6.20 -28.44 9.08
CA ASN A 157 -6.70 -29.22 10.21
C ASN A 157 -5.65 -29.45 11.31
N SER A 158 -4.41 -28.99 11.13
CA SER A 158 -3.36 -29.08 12.15
C SER A 158 -3.36 -27.82 13.02
N PRO A 159 -3.42 -27.94 14.37
CA PRO A 159 -3.40 -26.78 15.25
C PRO A 159 -2.03 -26.10 15.29
N ASP A 160 -0.96 -26.81 14.93
CA ASP A 160 0.43 -26.39 15.08
C ASP A 160 0.92 -25.46 13.95
N HIS A 161 0.12 -25.28 12.90
CA HIS A 161 0.53 -24.52 11.71
C HIS A 161 -0.56 -23.56 11.24
N ILE A 162 -0.15 -22.50 10.54
CA ILE A 162 -1.03 -21.61 9.79
C ILE A 162 -0.63 -21.72 8.32
N ILE A 163 -1.58 -22.03 7.45
CA ILE A 163 -1.39 -22.14 6.00
C ILE A 163 -2.12 -21.01 5.28
N ARG A 164 -1.44 -20.30 4.38
CA ARG A 164 -2.00 -19.21 3.56
C ARG A 164 -1.48 -19.27 2.13
N ARG A 165 -2.27 -18.89 1.14
CA ARG A 165 -1.76 -18.75 -0.24
C ARG A 165 -0.78 -17.58 -0.31
N VAL A 166 0.36 -17.77 -0.96
CA VAL A 166 1.35 -16.73 -1.23
C VAL A 166 0.78 -15.70 -2.21
N ASN A 167 0.17 -16.18 -3.30
CA ASN A 167 -0.50 -15.33 -4.28
C ASN A 167 -1.91 -15.87 -4.59
N PRO A 168 -2.98 -15.17 -4.18
CA PRO A 168 -4.36 -15.56 -4.50
C PRO A 168 -4.67 -15.59 -6.00
N LEU A 169 -3.95 -14.82 -6.82
CA LEU A 169 -4.13 -14.68 -8.26
C LEU A 169 -3.16 -15.55 -9.09
N GLN A 170 -2.47 -16.50 -8.46
CA GLN A 170 -1.53 -17.39 -9.14
C GLN A 170 -2.23 -18.18 -10.25
N THR A 171 -1.79 -17.95 -11.48
CA THR A 171 -2.25 -18.64 -12.70
C THR A 171 -1.39 -19.84 -13.04
N ASP A 172 -0.08 -19.72 -12.83
CA ASP A 172 0.90 -20.74 -13.15
C ASP A 172 1.10 -21.66 -11.95
N LYS A 173 0.83 -22.95 -12.16
CA LYS A 173 0.80 -23.96 -11.10
C LYS A 173 1.85 -25.03 -11.36
N GLU A 174 2.63 -25.32 -10.34
CA GLU A 174 3.61 -26.41 -10.35
C GLU A 174 3.02 -27.70 -9.76
N ASP A 175 3.76 -28.80 -9.82
CA ASP A 175 3.33 -30.04 -9.19
C ASP A 175 3.42 -29.93 -7.66
N CYS A 176 2.39 -30.45 -7.00
CA CYS A 176 2.27 -30.41 -5.55
C CYS A 176 3.39 -31.21 -4.89
N THR A 177 4.22 -30.56 -4.08
CA THR A 177 5.38 -31.12 -3.38
C THR A 177 5.08 -32.37 -2.54
N TYR A 178 3.85 -32.54 -2.06
CA TYR A 178 3.50 -33.67 -1.20
C TYR A 178 2.99 -34.92 -1.95
N CYS A 179 2.38 -34.74 -3.12
CA CYS A 179 1.76 -35.85 -3.84
C CYS A 179 2.32 -36.07 -5.23
N ASP A 180 3.08 -35.11 -5.77
CA ASP A 180 3.73 -35.10 -7.08
C ASP A 180 2.82 -35.48 -8.28
N VAL A 181 1.51 -35.39 -8.09
CA VAL A 181 0.50 -35.83 -9.08
C VAL A 181 -0.46 -34.70 -9.48
N ARG A 182 -0.73 -33.76 -8.59
CA ARG A 182 -1.73 -32.70 -8.81
C ARG A 182 -1.05 -31.35 -8.85
N LYS A 183 -1.54 -30.46 -9.70
CA LYS A 183 -1.09 -29.07 -9.74
C LYS A 183 -1.50 -28.29 -8.48
N GLY A 184 -0.55 -27.55 -7.91
CA GLY A 184 -0.66 -26.86 -6.64
C GLY A 184 -0.65 -25.35 -6.76
N TYR A 185 -0.88 -24.69 -5.62
CA TYR A 185 -0.61 -23.27 -5.44
C TYR A 185 0.51 -23.14 -4.43
N ASP A 186 1.17 -22.00 -4.41
CA ASP A 186 2.19 -21.74 -3.42
C ASP A 186 1.53 -21.30 -2.11
N TYR A 187 1.84 -22.05 -1.05
CA TYR A 187 1.34 -21.83 0.29
C TYR A 187 2.49 -21.48 1.23
N LYS A 188 2.29 -20.43 2.02
CA LYS A 188 3.11 -20.08 3.17
C LYS A 188 2.61 -20.87 4.37
N ILE A 189 3.47 -21.72 4.93
CA ILE A 189 3.26 -22.50 6.15
C ILE A 189 4.03 -21.83 7.28
N ILE A 190 3.34 -21.51 8.36
CA ILE A 190 3.90 -20.84 9.54
C ILE A 190 3.72 -21.75 10.75
N THR A 191 4.81 -22.16 11.41
CA THR A 191 4.74 -22.93 12.67
C THR A 191 4.33 -22.02 13.82
N LYS A 192 3.32 -22.44 14.61
CA LYS A 192 2.94 -21.71 15.82
C LYS A 192 3.88 -22.10 16.95
N LYS A 193 4.63 -21.14 17.50
CA LYS A 193 5.42 -21.36 18.73
C LYS A 193 4.50 -21.74 19.89
N LYS A 194 4.69 -22.93 20.46
CA LYS A 194 4.08 -23.29 21.75
C LYS A 194 4.64 -22.33 22.82
N ARG A 195 3.75 -21.69 23.59
CA ARG A 195 4.17 -20.93 24.77
C ARG A 195 4.76 -21.93 25.76
N LEU A 196 6.02 -21.72 26.18
CA LEU A 196 6.62 -22.45 27.29
C LEU A 196 5.76 -22.17 28.53
N GLY A 197 5.01 -23.16 29.02
CA GLY A 197 4.17 -22.99 30.22
C GLY A 197 3.02 -23.98 30.42
N ASP A 198 2.61 -24.75 29.41
CA ASP A 198 1.55 -25.76 29.54
C ASP A 198 2.12 -27.18 29.70
N ASP A 199 3.04 -27.36 30.66
CA ASP A 199 3.35 -28.68 31.23
C ASP A 199 3.35 -28.52 32.76
N SER A 200 2.17 -28.64 33.36
CA SER A 200 2.01 -28.93 34.77
C SER A 200 0.78 -29.83 34.93
N VAL A 201 1.08 -31.13 34.89
CA VAL A 201 0.22 -32.22 35.41
C VAL A 201 0.06 -32.06 36.92
#